data_AF-A0A2U2CZZ1-F1
#
_entry.id   AF-A0A2U2CZZ1-F1
#
_cell.length_a   1.000
_cell.length_b   1.000
_cell.length_c   1.000
_cell.angle_alpha   90.00
_cell.angle_beta   90.00
_cell.angle_gamma   90.00
#
_symmetry.space_group_name_H-M   'P 1'
#
loop_
_entity.id
_entity.type
_entity.pdbx_description
1 polymer ?
#
loop_
_entity_poly.entity_id
_entity_poly.type
_entity_poly.pdbx_seq_one_letter_code
_entity_poly.pdbx_strand_id
1 'polypeptide(L)' 'SLSATGSVAEGGSIVYTATLTNAAGSPVTVTLSNGAVITIDAGKTFGTATVAAPTDDVYKDAGSVQ' A
#
# COMPACT_ATOMS: atom_id res chain seq x y z
N SER A 1 -7.28 -8.10 -9.99
CA SER A 1 -7.91 -7.64 -8.73
C SER A 1 -6.87 -6.91 -7.90
N LEU A 2 -7.29 -5.93 -7.11
CA LEU A 2 -6.42 -5.24 -6.16
C LEU A 2 -6.95 -5.54 -4.75
N SER A 3 -6.06 -6.00 -3.87
CA SER A 3 -6.39 -6.26 -2.48
C SER A 3 -5.35 -5.63 -1.57
N ALA A 4 -5.80 -5.16 -0.41
CA ALA A 4 -4.96 -4.59 0.63
C ALA A 4 -5.23 -5.34 1.94
N THR A 5 -4.22 -5.45 2.79
CA THR A 5 -4.42 -5.89 4.18
C THR A 5 -5.34 -4.87 4.88
N GLY A 6 -6.58 -5.27 5.15
CA GLY A 6 -7.69 -4.37 5.53
C GLY A 6 -7.62 -3.78 6.95
N SER A 7 -6.74 -4.28 7.82
CA SER A 7 -6.49 -3.72 9.14
C SER A 7 -5.03 -3.93 9.52
N VAL A 8 -4.33 -2.83 9.78
CA VAL A 8 -2.97 -2.85 10.31
C VAL A 8 -2.97 -2.02 11.59
N ALA A 9 -2.21 -2.46 12.60
CA ALA A 9 -2.00 -1.66 13.80
C ALA A 9 -1.30 -0.34 13.46
N GLU A 10 -1.49 0.70 14.28
CA GLU A 10 -0.76 1.96 14.17
C GLU A 10 0.76 1.70 14.18
N GLY A 11 1.48 2.33 13.24
CA GLY A 11 2.91 2.07 13.01
C GLY A 11 3.24 0.74 12.29
N GLY A 12 2.23 -0.01 11.83
CA GLY A 12 2.42 -1.21 11.03
C GLY A 12 2.69 -0.93 9.55
N SER A 13 2.72 -1.99 8.74
CA SER A 13 2.90 -1.91 7.29
C SER A 13 1.68 -2.45 6.55
N ILE A 14 1.09 -1.64 5.66
CA ILE A 14 0.02 -2.04 4.77
C ILE A 14 0.66 -2.68 3.53
N VAL A 15 0.28 -3.92 3.24
CA VAL A 15 0.72 -4.61 2.02
C VAL A 15 -0.42 -4.58 1.01
N TYR A 16 -0.13 -3.99 -0.14
CA TYR A 16 -1.01 -3.99 -1.31
C TYR A 16 -0.54 -5.06 -2.27
N THR A 17 -1.46 -5.91 -2.73
CA THR A 17 -1.18 -6.94 -3.73
C THR A 17 -2.08 -6.72 -4.93
N ALA A 18 -1.45 -6.48 -6.08
CA ALA A 18 -2.14 -6.43 -7.36
C ALA A 18 -1.96 -7.78 -8.07
N THR A 19 -3.06 -8.38 -8.53
CA THR A 19 -3.05 -9.66 -9.24
C THR A 19 -3.70 -9.49 -10.62
N LEU A 20 -3.00 -9.95 -11.64
CA LEU A 20 -3.48 -10.08 -13.01
C LEU A 20 -4.03 -11.49 -13.25
N THR A 21 -4.97 -11.61 -14.18
CA THR A 21 -5.49 -12.90 -14.64
C THR A 21 -4.50 -13.66 -15.53
N ASN A 22 -3.54 -12.95 -16.11
CA ASN A 22 -2.53 -13.49 -17.02
C ASN A 22 -1.16 -12.87 -16.69
N ALA A 23 -0.08 -13.56 -17.07
CA ALA A 23 1.26 -13.02 -16.89
C ALA A 23 1.42 -11.71 -17.66
N ALA A 24 2.07 -10.72 -17.05
CA ALA A 24 2.34 -9.45 -17.67
C ALA A 24 3.26 -9.66 -18.89
N GLY A 25 2.86 -9.19 -20.07
CA GLY A 25 3.70 -9.26 -21.27
C GLY A 25 4.87 -8.26 -21.24
N SER A 26 4.68 -7.16 -20.51
CA SER A 26 5.63 -6.08 -20.27
C SER A 26 5.49 -5.61 -18.82
N PRO A 27 6.46 -4.87 -18.24
CA PRO A 27 6.32 -4.32 -16.90
C PRO A 27 5.05 -3.48 -16.77
N VAL A 28 4.21 -3.78 -15.78
CA VAL A 28 2.99 -3.04 -15.46
C VAL A 28 3.19 -2.28 -14.15
N THR A 29 2.86 -1.00 -14.17
CA THR A 29 2.89 -0.14 -12.98
C THR A 29 1.48 0.22 -12.57
N VAL A 30 1.13 -0.02 -11.32
CA VAL A 30 -0.17 0.35 -10.73
C VAL A 30 0.08 1.40 -9.67
N THR A 31 -0.42 2.61 -9.90
CA THR A 31 -0.38 3.71 -8.92
C THR A 31 -1.63 3.66 -8.07
N LEU A 32 -1.43 3.61 -6.76
CA LEU A 32 -2.48 3.62 -5.75
C LEU A 32 -2.86 5.06 -5.38
N SER A 33 -4.10 5.27 -4.93
CA SER A 33 -4.60 6.59 -4.53
C SER A 33 -3.85 7.21 -3.34
N ASN A 34 -3.14 6.40 -2.55
CA ASN A 34 -2.26 6.85 -1.47
C ASN A 34 -0.85 7.24 -1.95
N GLY A 35 -0.60 7.21 -3.27
CA GLY A 35 0.69 7.54 -3.88
C GLY A 35 1.68 6.37 -4.01
N ALA A 36 1.35 5.19 -3.48
CA ALA A 36 2.22 4.02 -3.61
C ALA A 36 2.17 3.41 -5.01
N VAL A 37 3.29 2.81 -5.44
CA VAL A 37 3.43 2.22 -6.78
C VAL A 37 3.72 0.73 -6.65
N ILE A 38 2.83 -0.09 -7.22
CA ILE A 38 3.06 -1.52 -7.38
C ILE A 38 3.66 -1.76 -8.77
N THR A 39 4.81 -2.41 -8.82
CA THR A 39 5.43 -2.84 -10.09
C THR A 39 5.23 -4.34 -10.25
N ILE A 40 4.80 -4.75 -11.44
CA ILE A 40 4.58 -6.14 -11.82
C ILE A 40 5.47 -6.40 -13.02
N ASP A 41 6.57 -7.12 -12.82
CA ASP A 41 7.52 -7.44 -13.87
C ASP A 41 6.90 -8.31 -14.96
N ALA A 42 7.48 -8.23 -16.16
CA ALA A 42 7.12 -9.13 -17.25
C ALA A 42 7.26 -10.60 -16.82
N GLY A 43 6.29 -11.42 -17.20
CA GLY A 43 6.19 -12.82 -16.79
C GLY A 43 5.61 -13.05 -15.40
N LYS A 44 5.37 -12.00 -14.60
CA LYS A 44 4.69 -12.11 -13.30
C LYS A 44 3.19 -11.88 -13.45
N THR A 45 2.42 -12.52 -12.57
CA THR A 45 0.96 -12.34 -12.47
C THR A 45 0.58 -11.48 -11.28
N PHE A 46 1.53 -11.12 -10.42
CA PHE A 46 1.26 -10.29 -9.26
C PHE A 46 2.47 -9.44 -8.90
N GLY A 47 2.20 -8.35 -8.17
CA GLY A 47 3.21 -7.52 -7.54
C GLY A 47 2.69 -6.97 -6.23
N THR A 48 3.62 -6.52 -5.40
CA THR A 48 3.31 -5.97 -4.08
C THR A 48 3.89 -4.57 -3.90
N ALA A 49 3.21 -3.75 -3.10
CA ALA A 49 3.75 -2.52 -2.57
C ALA A 49 3.51 -2.48 -1.06
N THR A 50 4.52 -2.06 -0.31
CA THR A 50 4.42 -1.89 1.13
C THR A 50 4.41 -0.40 1.45
N VAL A 51 3.42 0.01 2.23
CA VAL A 51 3.26 1.39 2.68
C VAL A 51 3.22 1.38 4.19
N ALA A 52 4.01 2.24 4.83
CA ALA A 52 3.92 2.43 6.26
C ALA A 52 2.53 2.98 6.61
N ALA A 53 1.86 2.36 7.58
CA ALA A 53 0.66 2.91 8.14
C ALA A 53 0.99 4.26 8.79
N PRO A 54 0.07 5.25 8.73
CA PRO A 54 0.25 6.46 9.51
C PRO A 54 0.47 6.07 10.99
N THR A 55 1.50 6.66 11.60
CA THR A 55 1.68 6.61 13.04
C THR A 55 0.74 7.63 13.66
N ASP A 56 0.06 7.26 14.74
CA ASP A 56 -0.58 8.25 15.59
C ASP A 56 0.53 9.10 16.22
N ASP A 57 0.66 10.35 15.75
CA ASP A 57 1.49 11.33 16.43
C ASP A 57 0.76 11.69 17.74
N VAL A 58 1.07 10.94 18.80
CA VAL A 58 0.58 11.14 20.18
C VAL A 58 0.82 12.57 20.72
N TYR A 59 1.55 13.40 19.98
CA TYR A 59 1.98 14.75 20.36
C TYR A 59 1.25 15.88 19.62
N LYS A 60 0.06 15.64 19.04
CA LYS A 60 -0.81 16.70 18.51
C LYS A 60 -2.14 16.90 19.24
N ASP A 61 -2.26 16.43 20.49
CA ASP A 61 -3.37 16.84 21.38
C ASP A 61 -2.89 17.55 22.68
N ALA A 62 -1.72 18.20 22.63
CA ALA A 62 -1.28 19.08 23.70
C ALA A 62 -1.49 20.56 23.33
N GLY A 63 -2.75 21.02 23.39
CA GLY A 63 -3.09 22.45 23.36
C GLY A 63 -4.49 22.69 22.79
N SER A 64 -5.51 23.12 23.54
CA SER A 64 -5.51 23.77 24.85
C SER A 64 -6.82 23.45 25.55
N VAL A 65 -6.73 23.00 26.81
CA VAL A 65 -7.77 23.33 27.78
C VAL A 65 -7.51 24.77 28.22
N GLN A 66 -8.32 25.71 27.72
CA GLN A 66 -8.59 26.96 28.42
C GLN A 66 -10.05 27.34 28.22
#